data_AF-A0A5E5BF73-F1
#
_entry.id   AF-A0A5E5BF73-F1
#
_cell.length_a   1.000
_cell.length_b   1.000
_cell.length_c   1.000
_cell.angle_alpha   90.00
_cell.angle_beta   90.00
_cell.angle_gamma   90.00
#
_symmetry.space_group_name_H-M   'P 1'
#
loop_
_entity.id
_entity.type
_entity.pdbx_description
1 polymer ?
#
loop_
_entity_poly.entity_id
_entity_poly.type
_entity_poly.pdbx_seq_one_letter_code
_entity_poly.pdbx_strand_id
1 'polypeptide(L)'
;MLNAPMPLGECESLSAVGTCLADRFCRVDGSPPARLLISTPNEEHHAYVNLSAIRNDQSLTHEGRGLEVLKRIAACMAPTLLSRCEDLVAASAAALEIATQLGAPEFATLERTAVQRAMGQRMAVEPLSTTHIDLGGDGKVLVRQTSQWSAYVDEQGQRVGFGVEDMPILEAGFAAAFWLERIDSHTSDTAGKKSFALHGNVQHCFLETPDAALKAAFVGRPPNFADDVLHGVARLFDEAQIHIEPPTHEAGGQRPPSAILDVAERRIERSEADGQAHRRTMGLATITDATGVRVGKPPGTSHSPALVLNQLSQLSATFEFNRKAALAFGQDCASLVSGLISKSYTRSEAENAPLEKLEESKELIRAIRDEFNHFVPSTTEDFLRYVSKCLASSAGNCQEMAMVAATVVQTRAREFLMARGLEHFDFQAEIYDSRPGDHAICVLNVDVDDYIHEIAIDPWMGVAMLYEDYEKYIIANPMPPYTDITKFKPDDSVLDILSEPNFIDEARKVLKDYISLEPSTQSVLNNS
;
A
#
# COMPACT_ATOMS: atom_id res chain seq x y z
N MET A 1 3.20 10.10 -36.70
CA MET A 1 1.86 10.20 -36.10
C MET A 1 1.20 8.85 -36.28
N LEU A 2 1.03 8.11 -35.19
CA LEU A 2 0.35 6.81 -35.14
C LEU A 2 -0.55 6.83 -33.90
N ASN A 3 -1.59 7.65 -33.96
CA ASN A 3 -2.57 7.79 -32.88
C ASN A 3 -3.68 6.75 -33.10
N ALA A 4 -3.34 5.48 -32.91
CA ALA A 4 -4.33 4.43 -32.76
C ALA A 4 -4.88 4.48 -31.32
N PRO A 5 -6.20 4.68 -31.11
CA PRO A 5 -6.77 4.54 -29.78
C PRO A 5 -6.80 3.06 -29.43
N MET A 6 -6.00 2.66 -28.43
CA MET A 6 -5.93 1.28 -27.97
C MET A 6 -7.34 0.80 -27.55
N PRO A 7 -7.80 -0.38 -28.02
CA PRO A 7 -8.96 -1.04 -27.46
C PRO A 7 -8.57 -1.66 -26.10
N LEU A 8 -8.48 -0.80 -25.08
CA LEU A 8 -7.98 -1.14 -23.75
C LEU A 8 -8.70 -2.40 -23.20
N GLY A 9 -7.93 -3.49 -23.06
CA GLY A 9 -8.47 -4.78 -22.63
C GLY A 9 -9.08 -5.64 -23.75
N GLU A 10 -8.54 -5.65 -24.97
CA GLU A 10 -8.81 -6.72 -25.98
C GLU A 10 -7.68 -7.79 -26.00
N CYS A 11 -7.21 -8.23 -24.83
CA CYS A 11 -6.18 -9.28 -24.75
C CYS A 11 -6.73 -10.67 -25.17
N GLU A 12 -6.30 -11.16 -26.33
CA GLU A 12 -6.65 -12.51 -26.84
C GLU A 12 -5.97 -13.66 -26.05
N SER A 13 -5.06 -13.36 -25.12
CA SER A 13 -4.13 -14.32 -24.49
C SER A 13 -4.32 -14.52 -22.97
N LEU A 14 -5.44 -14.06 -22.39
CA LEU A 14 -5.69 -14.09 -20.93
C LEU A 14 -5.44 -15.45 -20.25
N SER A 15 -5.65 -16.57 -20.95
CA SER A 15 -5.42 -17.93 -20.43
C SER A 15 -3.93 -18.24 -20.16
N ALA A 16 -3.05 -17.84 -21.09
CA ALA A 16 -1.60 -18.00 -20.94
C ALA A 16 -1.05 -17.04 -19.87
N VAL A 17 -1.59 -15.81 -19.83
CA VAL A 17 -1.26 -14.78 -18.83
C VAL A 17 -1.66 -15.24 -17.43
N GLY A 18 -2.87 -15.78 -17.25
CA GLY A 18 -3.33 -16.39 -16.00
C GLY A 18 -2.45 -17.57 -15.59
N THR A 19 -2.16 -18.50 -16.50
CA THR A 19 -1.26 -19.64 -16.21
C THR A 19 0.12 -19.16 -15.73
N CYS A 20 0.72 -18.17 -16.40
CA CYS A 20 2.03 -17.62 -16.02
C CYS A 20 2.00 -16.93 -14.64
N LEU A 21 0.97 -16.15 -14.32
CA LEU A 21 0.83 -15.52 -13.01
C LEU A 21 0.63 -16.55 -11.89
N ALA A 22 -0.07 -17.65 -12.17
CA ALA A 22 -0.22 -18.76 -11.23
C ALA A 22 1.11 -19.51 -11.00
N ASP A 23 1.88 -19.77 -12.06
CA ASP A 23 3.22 -20.37 -11.99
C ASP A 23 4.24 -19.49 -11.25
N ARG A 24 4.10 -18.16 -11.33
CA ARG A 24 4.97 -17.21 -10.64
C ARG A 24 4.58 -17.05 -9.17
N PHE A 25 3.30 -16.81 -8.88
CA PHE A 25 2.87 -16.30 -7.57
C PHE A 25 2.04 -17.30 -6.73
N CYS A 26 1.42 -18.32 -7.34
CA CYS A 26 0.55 -19.29 -6.68
C CYS A 26 1.12 -20.72 -6.64
N ARG A 27 2.43 -20.87 -6.83
CA ARG A 27 3.15 -22.15 -6.81
C ARG A 27 2.97 -22.93 -5.50
N VAL A 28 3.01 -24.26 -5.62
CA VAL A 28 2.79 -25.24 -4.54
C VAL A 28 3.83 -26.39 -4.59
N ASP A 29 4.73 -26.37 -5.58
CA ASP A 29 5.68 -27.44 -5.93
C ASP A 29 6.98 -27.42 -5.09
N GLY A 30 6.90 -26.96 -3.84
CA GLY A 30 8.00 -26.99 -2.86
C GLY A 30 9.06 -25.89 -3.01
N SER A 31 9.17 -25.27 -4.18
CA SER A 31 9.93 -24.02 -4.37
C SER A 31 9.12 -22.83 -3.85
N PRO A 32 9.76 -21.80 -3.26
CA PRO A 32 9.07 -20.56 -2.90
C PRO A 32 8.54 -19.85 -4.17
N PRO A 33 7.32 -19.28 -4.14
CA PRO A 33 6.83 -18.46 -5.25
C PRO A 33 7.66 -17.16 -5.38
N ALA A 34 7.60 -16.55 -6.56
CA ALA A 34 8.14 -15.21 -6.79
C ALA A 34 7.47 -14.21 -5.85
N ARG A 35 8.21 -13.20 -5.39
CA ARG A 35 7.67 -12.20 -4.46
C ARG A 35 6.90 -11.12 -5.23
N LEU A 36 5.67 -10.84 -4.81
CA LEU A 36 4.89 -9.68 -5.24
C LEU A 36 4.83 -8.66 -4.10
N LEU A 37 5.40 -7.48 -4.35
CA LEU A 37 5.32 -6.32 -3.47
C LEU A 37 4.51 -5.24 -4.20
N ILE A 38 3.63 -4.55 -3.48
CA ILE A 38 2.98 -3.33 -3.97
C ILE A 38 3.15 -2.30 -2.87
N SER A 39 3.65 -1.10 -3.21
CA SER A 39 3.83 -0.02 -2.23
C SER A 39 3.28 1.30 -2.72
N THR A 40 2.82 2.13 -1.80
CA THR A 40 2.47 3.55 -2.04
C THR A 40 3.70 4.47 -2.02
N PRO A 41 3.57 5.78 -2.31
CA PRO A 41 4.67 6.77 -2.28
C PRO A 41 5.18 7.14 -0.87
N ASN A 42 4.70 6.42 0.14
CA ASN A 42 4.87 6.76 1.55
C ASN A 42 5.48 5.60 2.36
N GLU A 43 5.35 4.35 1.90
CA GLU A 43 5.88 3.16 2.56
C GLU A 43 7.42 3.11 2.59
N GLU A 44 8.02 3.26 3.77
CA GLU A 44 9.40 2.79 3.99
C GLU A 44 9.51 1.26 4.11
N HIS A 45 8.39 0.57 4.39
CA HIS A 45 8.31 -0.89 4.48
C HIS A 45 7.30 -1.39 3.45
N HIS A 46 7.75 -2.21 2.50
CA HIS A 46 6.91 -2.72 1.42
C HIS A 46 5.74 -3.57 1.94
N ALA A 47 4.51 -3.20 1.60
CA ALA A 47 3.35 -4.05 1.82
C ALA A 47 3.45 -5.32 0.94
N TYR A 48 3.38 -6.47 1.60
CA TYR A 48 3.32 -7.77 0.94
C TYR A 48 1.88 -8.05 0.52
N VAL A 49 1.64 -8.27 -0.78
CA VAL A 49 0.31 -8.69 -1.24
C VAL A 49 0.07 -10.12 -0.75
N ASN A 50 -0.87 -10.29 0.19
CA ASN A 50 -1.18 -11.60 0.76
C ASN A 50 -1.99 -12.47 -0.20
N LEU A 51 -1.33 -13.06 -1.20
CA LEU A 51 -1.94 -13.99 -2.16
C LEU A 51 -2.31 -15.36 -1.54
N SER A 52 -2.31 -15.51 -0.22
CA SER A 52 -2.53 -16.80 0.44
C SER A 52 -3.95 -17.34 0.24
N ALA A 53 -4.99 -16.50 0.28
CA ALA A 53 -6.35 -16.97 0.00
C ALA A 53 -6.48 -17.48 -1.44
N ILE A 54 -6.06 -16.67 -2.43
CA ILE A 54 -6.06 -17.06 -3.86
C ILE A 54 -5.27 -18.36 -4.09
N ARG A 55 -4.09 -18.52 -3.46
CA ARG A 55 -3.29 -19.76 -3.56
C ARG A 55 -3.99 -20.96 -2.92
N ASN A 56 -4.65 -20.76 -1.78
CA ASN A 56 -5.22 -21.83 -0.97
C ASN A 56 -6.66 -22.21 -1.39
N ASP A 57 -7.36 -21.37 -2.16
CA ASP A 57 -8.71 -21.65 -2.66
C ASP A 57 -8.71 -22.89 -3.58
N GLN A 58 -9.52 -23.88 -3.20
CA GLN A 58 -9.65 -25.16 -3.89
C GLN A 58 -10.74 -25.14 -4.98
N SER A 59 -11.54 -24.07 -5.07
CA SER A 59 -12.55 -23.87 -6.11
C SER A 59 -11.94 -23.32 -7.42
N LEU A 60 -10.81 -22.59 -7.32
CA LEU A 60 -10.10 -22.04 -8.46
C LEU A 60 -9.22 -23.10 -9.15
N THR A 61 -9.28 -23.12 -10.48
CA THR A 61 -8.27 -23.79 -11.32
C THR A 61 -6.93 -23.06 -11.23
N HIS A 62 -5.82 -23.69 -11.64
CA HIS A 62 -4.51 -23.04 -11.66
C HIS A 62 -4.52 -21.72 -12.45
N GLU A 63 -5.04 -21.76 -13.68
CA GLU A 63 -5.34 -20.58 -14.51
C GLU A 63 -6.22 -19.56 -13.76
N GLY A 64 -7.30 -20.02 -13.11
CA GLY A 64 -8.22 -19.19 -12.35
C GLY A 64 -7.54 -18.42 -11.22
N ARG A 65 -6.63 -19.04 -10.46
CA ARG A 65 -5.83 -18.36 -9.43
C ARG A 65 -5.01 -17.21 -10.02
N GLY A 66 -4.33 -17.45 -11.14
CA GLY A 66 -3.57 -16.41 -11.81
C GLY A 66 -4.43 -15.31 -12.45
N LEU A 67 -5.67 -15.60 -12.84
CA LEU A 67 -6.65 -14.58 -13.25
C LEU A 67 -7.12 -13.73 -12.06
N GLU A 68 -7.25 -14.29 -10.85
CA GLU A 68 -7.50 -13.49 -9.64
C GLU A 68 -6.26 -12.70 -9.20
N VAL A 69 -5.03 -13.21 -9.40
CA VAL A 69 -3.79 -12.43 -9.21
C VAL A 69 -3.72 -11.25 -10.20
N LEU A 70 -4.06 -11.47 -11.48
CA LEU A 70 -4.14 -10.43 -12.51
C LEU A 70 -5.14 -9.34 -12.10
N LYS A 71 -6.33 -9.74 -11.64
CA LYS A 71 -7.34 -8.80 -11.14
C LYS A 71 -6.86 -8.03 -9.90
N ARG A 72 -6.27 -8.71 -8.93
CA ARG A 72 -5.69 -8.11 -7.70
C ARG A 72 -4.70 -7.01 -8.05
N ILE A 73 -3.75 -7.31 -8.94
CA ILE A 73 -2.73 -6.35 -9.40
C ILE A 73 -3.38 -5.14 -10.09
N ALA A 74 -4.29 -5.38 -11.05
CA ALA A 74 -4.96 -4.29 -11.76
C ALA A 74 -5.87 -3.43 -10.85
N ALA A 75 -6.55 -4.03 -9.87
CA ALA A 75 -7.35 -3.30 -8.89
C ALA A 75 -6.50 -2.38 -8.01
N CYS A 76 -5.26 -2.78 -7.64
CA CYS A 76 -4.33 -1.91 -6.91
C CYS A 76 -3.80 -0.74 -7.76
N MET A 77 -3.56 -0.95 -9.05
CA MET A 77 -2.99 0.08 -9.94
C MET A 77 -4.02 1.09 -10.45
N ALA A 78 -5.31 0.72 -10.53
CA ALA A 78 -6.35 1.56 -11.10
C ALA A 78 -6.55 2.91 -10.35
N PRO A 79 -6.57 3.00 -9.01
CA PRO A 79 -6.65 4.28 -8.29
C PRO A 79 -5.51 5.25 -8.62
N THR A 80 -4.28 4.74 -8.78
CA THR A 80 -3.11 5.56 -9.16
C THR A 80 -3.29 6.16 -10.55
N LEU A 81 -3.64 5.35 -11.55
CA LEU A 81 -3.88 5.83 -12.92
C LEU A 81 -5.10 6.77 -13.00
N LEU A 82 -6.13 6.52 -12.19
CA LEU A 82 -7.33 7.35 -12.10
C LEU A 82 -7.01 8.78 -11.66
N SER A 83 -6.03 8.97 -10.77
CA SER A 83 -5.61 10.30 -10.30
C SER A 83 -5.06 11.21 -11.41
N ARG A 84 -4.65 10.65 -12.56
CA ARG A 84 -4.14 11.38 -13.73
C ARG A 84 -5.14 11.48 -14.90
N CYS A 85 -6.07 10.54 -15.03
CA CYS A 85 -6.98 10.48 -16.19
C CYS A 85 -8.43 10.90 -15.91
N GLU A 86 -8.85 10.93 -14.65
CA GLU A 86 -10.24 11.21 -14.19
C GLU A 86 -11.33 10.34 -14.84
N ASP A 87 -10.98 9.14 -15.32
CA ASP A 87 -11.93 8.19 -15.91
C ASP A 87 -11.68 6.75 -15.41
N LEU A 88 -12.60 6.25 -14.58
CA LEU A 88 -12.48 4.95 -13.93
C LEU A 88 -12.39 3.80 -14.95
N VAL A 89 -13.13 3.87 -16.06
CA VAL A 89 -13.13 2.79 -17.06
C VAL A 89 -11.80 2.76 -17.80
N ALA A 90 -11.27 3.92 -18.19
CA ALA A 90 -9.95 4.00 -18.80
C ALA A 90 -8.84 3.59 -17.81
N ALA A 91 -8.91 4.00 -16.54
CA ALA A 91 -7.95 3.65 -15.49
C ALA A 91 -7.92 2.13 -15.22
N SER A 92 -9.08 1.50 -15.01
CA SER A 92 -9.17 0.05 -14.81
C SER A 92 -8.73 -0.75 -16.04
N ALA A 93 -8.96 -0.23 -17.25
CA ALA A 93 -8.55 -0.90 -18.49
C ALA A 93 -7.04 -0.76 -18.78
N ALA A 94 -6.44 0.39 -18.47
CA ALA A 94 -4.99 0.56 -18.51
C ALA A 94 -4.29 -0.27 -17.42
N ALA A 95 -4.87 -0.35 -16.22
CA ALA A 95 -4.37 -1.23 -15.16
C ALA A 95 -4.45 -2.72 -15.54
N LEU A 96 -5.53 -3.14 -16.20
CA LEU A 96 -5.66 -4.48 -16.79
C LEU A 96 -4.56 -4.75 -17.82
N GLU A 97 -4.26 -3.79 -18.69
CA GLU A 97 -3.20 -3.96 -19.69
C GLU A 97 -1.81 -4.08 -19.04
N ILE A 98 -1.46 -3.21 -18.09
CA ILE A 98 -0.20 -3.32 -17.34
C ILE A 98 -0.11 -4.68 -16.62
N ALA A 99 -1.18 -5.11 -15.94
CA ALA A 99 -1.21 -6.41 -15.25
C ALA A 99 -1.08 -7.60 -16.22
N THR A 100 -1.62 -7.45 -17.43
CA THR A 100 -1.48 -8.41 -18.53
C THR A 100 -0.02 -8.51 -18.99
N GLN A 101 0.68 -7.37 -19.13
CA GLN A 101 2.12 -7.36 -19.39
C GLN A 101 2.90 -8.06 -18.27
N LEU A 102 2.53 -7.89 -16.99
CA LEU A 102 3.21 -8.60 -15.88
C LEU A 102 3.00 -10.12 -15.91
N GLY A 103 1.95 -10.60 -16.56
CA GLY A 103 1.70 -12.03 -16.80
C GLY A 103 2.13 -12.53 -18.18
N ALA A 104 2.65 -11.66 -19.07
CA ALA A 104 3.19 -12.10 -20.36
C ALA A 104 4.51 -12.88 -20.11
N PRO A 105 4.65 -14.15 -20.54
CA PRO A 105 5.81 -14.98 -20.21
C PRO A 105 7.15 -14.39 -20.65
N GLU A 106 7.17 -13.65 -21.77
CA GLU A 106 8.37 -12.96 -22.25
C GLU A 106 8.72 -11.77 -21.35
N PHE A 107 7.77 -10.88 -21.05
CA PHE A 107 7.98 -9.74 -20.14
C PHE A 107 8.48 -10.21 -18.78
N ALA A 108 7.80 -11.21 -18.21
CA ALA A 108 8.04 -11.79 -16.89
C ALA A 108 9.38 -12.55 -16.74
N THR A 109 10.17 -12.65 -17.81
CA THR A 109 11.50 -13.30 -17.81
C THR A 109 12.54 -12.54 -18.64
N LEU A 110 12.33 -11.26 -18.96
CA LEU A 110 13.22 -10.46 -19.83
C LEU A 110 14.66 -10.39 -19.29
N GLU A 111 14.81 -10.07 -18.00
CA GLU A 111 16.09 -9.95 -17.31
C GLU A 111 16.79 -11.32 -17.20
N ARG A 112 16.02 -12.37 -16.89
CA ARG A 112 16.49 -13.76 -16.85
C ARG A 112 16.98 -14.20 -18.23
N THR A 113 16.27 -13.82 -19.28
CA THR A 113 16.58 -14.14 -20.68
C THR A 113 17.81 -13.39 -21.19
N ALA A 114 17.97 -12.11 -20.83
CA ALA A 114 19.17 -11.33 -21.16
C ALA A 114 20.41 -11.89 -20.44
N VAL A 115 20.30 -12.23 -19.14
CA VAL A 115 21.38 -12.92 -18.39
C VAL A 115 21.73 -14.27 -19.01
N GLN A 116 20.74 -15.08 -19.37
CA GLN A 116 20.96 -16.37 -20.04
C GLN A 116 21.51 -16.23 -21.47
N ARG A 117 21.21 -15.15 -22.19
CA ARG A 117 21.80 -14.85 -23.51
C ARG A 117 23.27 -14.47 -23.41
N ALA A 118 23.64 -13.66 -22.42
CA ALA A 118 25.03 -13.27 -22.18
C ALA A 118 25.89 -14.44 -21.69
N MET A 119 25.39 -15.23 -20.73
CA MET A 119 26.15 -16.23 -19.97
C MET A 119 25.94 -17.69 -20.40
N GLY A 120 24.86 -17.99 -21.14
CA GLY A 120 24.47 -19.35 -21.49
C GLY A 120 24.16 -20.22 -20.27
N GLN A 121 24.49 -21.51 -20.38
CA GLN A 121 24.23 -22.53 -19.36
C GLN A 121 24.92 -22.26 -18.00
N ARG A 122 25.86 -21.31 -17.93
CA ARG A 122 26.47 -20.88 -16.66
C ARG A 122 25.45 -20.28 -15.68
N MET A 123 24.35 -19.71 -16.19
CA MET A 123 23.24 -19.15 -15.42
C MET A 123 21.94 -19.99 -15.57
N ALA A 124 22.09 -21.32 -15.65
CA ALA A 124 20.96 -22.26 -15.69
C ALA A 124 20.30 -22.52 -14.31
N VAL A 125 20.85 -21.94 -13.23
CA VAL A 125 20.22 -21.93 -11.91
C VAL A 125 19.03 -20.98 -11.93
N GLU A 126 17.88 -21.40 -11.40
CA GLU A 126 16.68 -20.57 -11.28
C GLU A 126 16.91 -19.45 -10.25
N PRO A 127 16.66 -18.17 -10.58
CA PRO A 127 16.80 -17.06 -9.64
C PRO A 127 15.64 -16.98 -8.64
N LEU A 128 15.87 -16.25 -7.56
CA LEU A 128 14.79 -15.65 -6.77
C LEU A 128 14.30 -14.39 -7.51
N SER A 129 13.12 -14.46 -8.13
CA SER A 129 12.49 -13.31 -8.79
C SER A 129 11.55 -12.55 -7.87
N THR A 130 11.60 -11.22 -7.95
CA THR A 130 10.71 -10.28 -7.26
C THR A 130 10.10 -9.32 -8.28
N THR A 131 8.80 -9.04 -8.13
CA THR A 131 8.10 -7.95 -8.83
C THR A 131 7.61 -6.96 -7.78
N HIS A 132 8.06 -5.71 -7.87
CA HIS A 132 7.64 -4.62 -6.97
C HIS A 132 6.92 -3.56 -7.79
N ILE A 133 5.68 -3.25 -7.43
CA ILE A 133 4.87 -2.20 -8.06
C ILE A 133 4.82 -1.01 -7.11
N ASP A 134 5.20 0.16 -7.59
CA ASP A 134 5.34 1.39 -6.82
C ASP A 134 4.32 2.42 -7.36
N LEU A 135 3.33 2.73 -6.53
CA LEU A 135 2.08 3.41 -6.89
C LEU A 135 2.22 4.94 -6.73
N GLY A 136 3.04 5.54 -7.60
CA GLY A 136 3.47 6.94 -7.57
C GLY A 136 2.35 7.99 -7.43
N GLY A 137 2.58 8.96 -6.54
CA GLY A 137 1.63 10.05 -6.24
C GLY A 137 1.48 11.09 -7.36
N ASP A 138 2.23 10.94 -8.46
CA ASP A 138 2.08 11.70 -9.71
C ASP A 138 1.24 10.94 -10.77
N GLY A 139 0.55 9.88 -10.35
CA GLY A 139 -0.30 9.04 -11.18
C GLY A 139 0.47 8.11 -12.12
N LYS A 140 1.77 7.92 -11.90
CA LYS A 140 2.58 6.87 -12.56
C LYS A 140 2.57 5.59 -11.73
N VAL A 141 2.57 4.45 -12.40
CA VAL A 141 2.81 3.14 -11.81
C VAL A 141 4.20 2.67 -12.23
N LEU A 142 5.10 2.47 -11.27
CA LEU A 142 6.48 2.05 -11.53
C LEU A 142 6.65 0.58 -11.17
N VAL A 143 6.77 -0.27 -12.19
CA VAL A 143 7.03 -1.71 -12.02
C VAL A 143 8.53 -1.95 -12.04
N ARG A 144 9.08 -2.52 -10.97
CA ARG A 144 10.44 -3.06 -10.89
C ARG A 144 10.38 -4.58 -10.99
N GLN A 145 11.21 -5.17 -11.84
CA GLN A 145 11.48 -6.61 -11.86
C GLN A 145 12.94 -6.86 -11.54
N THR A 146 13.18 -7.77 -10.59
CA THR A 146 14.52 -8.13 -10.10
C THR A 146 14.62 -9.64 -10.03
N SER A 147 15.70 -10.21 -10.58
CA SER A 147 16.10 -11.59 -10.36
C SER A 147 17.48 -11.64 -9.69
N GLN A 148 17.56 -12.40 -8.60
CA GLN A 148 18.77 -12.63 -7.81
C GLN A 148 19.22 -14.09 -7.94
N TRP A 149 20.50 -14.31 -8.24
CA TRP A 149 21.12 -15.63 -8.23
C TRP A 149 22.08 -15.75 -7.05
N SER A 150 22.01 -16.83 -6.28
CA SER A 150 22.98 -17.16 -5.22
C SER A 150 24.13 -18.07 -5.68
N ALA A 151 24.05 -18.62 -6.90
CA ALA A 151 25.14 -19.40 -7.49
C ALA A 151 25.08 -19.46 -9.03
N TYR A 152 26.26 -19.64 -9.65
CA TYR A 152 26.43 -19.92 -11.08
C TYR A 152 27.23 -21.21 -11.30
N VAL A 153 27.28 -21.73 -12.53
CA VAL A 153 28.13 -22.88 -12.92
C VAL A 153 29.32 -22.40 -13.75
N ASP A 154 30.54 -22.75 -13.35
CA ASP A 154 31.77 -22.35 -14.06
C ASP A 154 32.06 -23.23 -15.30
N GLU A 155 33.20 -22.98 -15.93
CA GLU A 155 33.64 -23.67 -17.16
C GLU A 155 34.14 -25.10 -16.88
N GLN A 156 34.29 -25.44 -15.60
CA GLN A 156 34.70 -26.74 -15.07
C GLN A 156 33.48 -27.55 -14.57
N GLY A 157 32.27 -26.97 -14.61
CA GLY A 157 31.03 -27.58 -14.13
C GLY A 157 30.82 -27.49 -12.61
N GLN A 158 31.61 -26.68 -11.90
CA GLN A 158 31.47 -26.48 -10.46
C GLN A 158 30.48 -25.36 -10.15
N ARG A 159 29.73 -25.52 -9.05
CA ARG A 159 28.81 -24.49 -8.55
C ARG A 159 29.59 -23.44 -7.76
N VAL A 160 29.68 -22.23 -8.29
CA VAL A 160 30.33 -21.07 -7.66
C VAL A 160 29.28 -20.21 -6.97
N GLY A 161 29.55 -19.83 -5.71
CA GLY A 161 28.68 -19.01 -4.85
C GLY A 161 29.46 -18.55 -3.62
N PHE A 162 28.92 -17.64 -2.82
CA PHE A 162 29.67 -17.03 -1.69
C PHE A 162 29.87 -17.94 -0.46
N GLY A 163 29.30 -19.15 -0.44
CA GLY A 163 29.37 -20.06 0.71
C GLY A 163 28.51 -19.64 1.91
N VAL A 164 27.95 -18.42 1.87
CA VAL A 164 26.81 -17.98 2.68
C VAL A 164 25.53 -18.39 1.96
N GLU A 165 24.57 -18.96 2.70
CA GLU A 165 23.27 -19.36 2.15
C GLU A 165 22.47 -18.12 1.69
N ASP A 166 21.77 -18.25 0.55
CA ASP A 166 20.97 -17.22 -0.13
C ASP A 166 21.64 -15.86 -0.45
N MET A 167 22.93 -15.66 -0.18
CA MET A 167 23.64 -14.43 -0.55
C MET A 167 23.76 -14.30 -2.08
N PRO A 168 23.29 -13.19 -2.70
CA PRO A 168 23.34 -13.03 -4.14
C PRO A 168 24.77 -12.79 -4.65
N ILE A 169 25.12 -13.46 -5.75
CA ILE A 169 26.33 -13.25 -6.55
C ILE A 169 26.10 -12.35 -7.77
N LEU A 170 24.85 -12.30 -8.23
CA LEU A 170 24.38 -11.53 -9.37
C LEU A 170 22.95 -11.10 -9.05
N GLU A 171 22.69 -9.80 -9.18
CA GLU A 171 21.35 -9.24 -9.23
C GLU A 171 21.18 -8.53 -10.57
N ALA A 172 20.09 -8.80 -11.28
CA ALA A 172 19.78 -8.14 -12.55
C ALA A 172 18.30 -7.82 -12.63
N GLY A 173 17.97 -6.70 -13.26
CA GLY A 173 16.59 -6.23 -13.32
C GLY A 173 16.41 -4.96 -14.13
N PHE A 174 15.18 -4.47 -14.13
CA PHE A 174 14.79 -3.21 -14.75
C PHE A 174 13.56 -2.62 -14.06
N ALA A 175 13.32 -1.33 -14.32
CA ALA A 175 12.11 -0.66 -13.91
C ALA A 175 11.43 0.05 -15.08
N ALA A 176 10.13 -0.21 -15.26
CA ALA A 176 9.28 0.43 -16.26
C ALA A 176 8.21 1.28 -15.56
N ALA A 177 8.15 2.57 -15.90
CA ALA A 177 7.07 3.45 -15.47
C ALA A 177 5.96 3.44 -16.53
N PHE A 178 4.72 3.37 -16.07
CA PHE A 178 3.50 3.43 -16.88
C PHE A 178 2.61 4.57 -16.41
N TRP A 179 1.92 5.25 -17.32
CA TRP A 179 0.88 6.22 -16.95
C TRP A 179 -0.17 6.36 -18.03
N LEU A 180 -1.37 6.73 -17.60
CA LEU A 180 -2.50 6.98 -18.50
C LEU A 180 -2.63 8.49 -18.73
N GLU A 181 -2.60 8.91 -19.99
CA GLU A 181 -2.78 10.31 -20.38
C GLU A 181 -3.99 10.47 -21.29
N ARG A 182 -4.67 11.62 -21.18
CA ARG A 182 -5.84 11.95 -21.98
C ARG A 182 -5.40 12.67 -23.26
N ILE A 183 -5.80 12.13 -24.42
CA ILE A 183 -5.50 12.72 -25.73
C ILE A 183 -6.64 13.68 -26.09
N ASP A 184 -6.41 14.99 -25.96
CA ASP A 184 -7.37 15.98 -26.43
C ASP A 184 -7.30 16.13 -27.96
N SER A 185 -8.36 15.69 -28.64
CA SER A 185 -8.49 15.75 -30.10
C SER A 185 -8.88 17.15 -30.57
N HIS A 186 -7.89 17.95 -30.98
CA HIS A 186 -8.13 19.27 -31.61
C HIS A 186 -8.88 19.22 -32.95
N THR A 187 -9.13 18.04 -33.53
CA THR A 187 -9.97 17.86 -34.71
C THR A 187 -11.46 17.82 -34.33
N SER A 188 -12.19 18.88 -34.65
CA SER A 188 -13.64 18.89 -34.54
C SER A 188 -14.28 17.93 -35.54
N ASP A 189 -14.72 16.75 -35.07
CA ASP A 189 -16.06 16.24 -35.37
C ASP A 189 -16.42 14.97 -34.57
N THR A 190 -17.73 14.73 -34.42
CA THR A 190 -18.38 13.54 -33.81
C THR A 190 -18.17 13.28 -32.30
N ALA A 191 -19.04 13.90 -31.50
CA ALA A 191 -19.69 13.31 -30.31
C ALA A 191 -18.80 12.62 -29.24
N GLY A 192 -18.19 13.42 -28.37
CA GLY A 192 -18.00 13.10 -26.94
C GLY A 192 -17.07 11.94 -26.55
N LYS A 193 -16.43 11.26 -27.50
CA LYS A 193 -15.46 10.20 -27.21
C LYS A 193 -14.20 10.76 -26.55
N LYS A 194 -14.03 10.52 -25.26
CA LYS A 194 -12.72 10.64 -24.59
C LYS A 194 -11.73 9.68 -25.26
N SER A 195 -10.51 10.12 -25.49
CA SER A 195 -9.40 9.30 -25.99
C SER A 195 -8.27 9.30 -24.97
N PHE A 196 -7.58 8.18 -24.82
CA PHE A 196 -6.47 8.03 -23.88
C PHE A 196 -5.31 7.28 -24.53
N ALA A 197 -4.09 7.56 -24.08
CA ALA A 197 -2.90 6.78 -24.35
C ALA A 197 -2.37 6.20 -23.05
N LEU A 198 -2.07 4.90 -23.04
CA LEU A 198 -1.23 4.30 -22.02
C LEU A 198 0.23 4.48 -22.47
N HIS A 199 0.99 5.28 -21.74
CA HIS A 199 2.41 5.51 -21.99
C HIS A 199 3.23 4.53 -21.13
N GLY A 200 4.42 4.16 -21.62
CA GLY A 200 5.38 3.36 -20.88
C GLY A 200 6.82 3.73 -21.25
N ASN A 201 7.71 3.79 -20.26
CA ASN A 201 9.15 3.87 -20.50
C ASN A 201 9.98 3.10 -19.48
N VAL A 202 11.14 2.60 -19.91
CA VAL A 202 12.13 2.00 -19.03
C VAL A 202 12.95 3.11 -18.39
N GLN A 203 12.83 3.23 -17.07
CA GLN A 203 13.50 4.24 -16.25
C GLN A 203 14.97 3.86 -15.99
N HIS A 204 15.23 2.57 -15.75
CA HIS A 204 16.58 2.03 -15.60
C HIS A 204 16.61 0.52 -15.85
N CYS A 205 17.74 0.04 -16.35
CA CYS A 205 18.16 -1.37 -16.30
C CYS A 205 19.38 -1.45 -15.37
N PHE A 206 19.50 -2.50 -14.57
CA PHE A 206 20.62 -2.69 -13.65
C PHE A 206 21.13 -4.13 -13.65
N LEU A 207 22.44 -4.28 -13.49
CA LEU A 207 23.11 -5.56 -13.38
C LEU A 207 24.31 -5.40 -12.44
N GLU A 208 24.21 -6.02 -11.28
CA GLU A 208 25.13 -5.91 -10.15
C GLU A 208 25.80 -7.27 -9.91
N THR A 209 27.12 -7.33 -9.98
CA THR A 209 27.88 -8.54 -9.62
C THR A 209 29.18 -8.16 -8.90
N PRO A 210 29.34 -8.54 -7.61
CA PRO A 210 30.64 -8.53 -6.94
C PRO A 210 31.65 -9.52 -7.54
N ASP A 211 31.20 -10.58 -8.23
CA ASP A 211 32.11 -11.50 -8.93
C ASP A 211 32.71 -10.83 -10.18
N ALA A 212 34.05 -10.84 -10.25
CA ALA A 212 34.81 -10.19 -11.30
C ALA A 212 34.79 -10.95 -12.65
N ALA A 213 34.61 -12.27 -12.63
CA ALA A 213 34.55 -13.09 -13.85
C ALA A 213 33.18 -12.96 -14.54
N LEU A 214 32.09 -12.91 -13.76
CA LEU A 214 30.77 -12.51 -14.25
C LEU A 214 30.82 -11.08 -14.80
N LYS A 215 31.38 -10.12 -14.04
CA LYS A 215 31.49 -8.72 -14.48
C LYS A 215 32.25 -8.58 -15.81
N ALA A 216 33.34 -9.30 -15.98
CA ALA A 216 34.10 -9.34 -17.24
C ALA A 216 33.30 -9.96 -18.40
N ALA A 217 32.48 -10.99 -18.14
CA ALA A 217 31.66 -11.64 -19.15
C ALA A 217 30.53 -10.72 -19.69
N PHE A 218 29.89 -9.94 -18.81
CA PHE A 218 28.84 -8.98 -19.22
C PHE A 218 29.38 -7.76 -19.96
N VAL A 219 30.56 -7.25 -19.59
CA VAL A 219 31.17 -6.05 -20.24
C VAL A 219 31.67 -6.35 -21.67
N GLY A 220 31.96 -7.61 -22.00
CA GLY A 220 32.66 -7.99 -23.24
C GLY A 220 31.81 -8.25 -24.49
N ARG A 221 30.48 -8.09 -24.46
CA ARG A 221 29.58 -8.55 -25.55
C ARG A 221 28.46 -7.56 -25.90
N PRO A 222 28.30 -7.18 -27.18
CA PRO A 222 27.07 -6.58 -27.71
C PRO A 222 26.13 -7.66 -28.32
N PRO A 223 24.79 -7.50 -28.25
CA PRO A 223 24.07 -6.52 -27.44
C PRO A 223 24.38 -6.71 -25.95
N ASN A 224 24.42 -5.61 -25.20
CA ASN A 224 24.61 -5.68 -23.75
C ASN A 224 23.26 -5.95 -23.05
N PHE A 225 23.30 -6.29 -21.75
CA PHE A 225 22.10 -6.61 -20.96
C PHE A 225 21.01 -5.54 -21.05
N ALA A 226 21.36 -4.26 -21.00
CA ALA A 226 20.39 -3.18 -21.12
C ALA A 226 19.80 -3.07 -22.53
N ASP A 227 20.60 -3.28 -23.59
CA ASP A 227 20.10 -3.31 -24.98
C ASP A 227 19.06 -4.43 -25.16
N ASP A 228 19.36 -5.63 -24.65
CA ASP A 228 18.48 -6.81 -24.71
C ASP A 228 17.14 -6.55 -24.01
N VAL A 229 17.17 -5.98 -22.80
CA VAL A 229 15.96 -5.64 -22.03
C VAL A 229 15.19 -4.50 -22.69
N LEU A 230 15.85 -3.42 -23.10
CA LEU A 230 15.21 -2.28 -23.76
C LEU A 230 14.53 -2.69 -25.08
N HIS A 231 15.18 -3.54 -25.88
CA HIS A 231 14.59 -4.06 -27.11
C HIS A 231 13.41 -5.00 -26.84
N GLY A 232 13.50 -5.84 -25.81
CA GLY A 232 12.40 -6.72 -25.38
C GLY A 232 11.18 -5.94 -24.90
N VAL A 233 11.37 -4.95 -24.00
CA VAL A 233 10.28 -4.08 -23.53
C VAL A 233 9.68 -3.28 -24.69
N ALA A 234 10.52 -2.68 -25.56
CA ALA A 234 10.03 -1.89 -26.69
C ALA A 234 9.16 -2.71 -27.65
N ARG A 235 9.55 -3.96 -27.95
CA ARG A 235 8.73 -4.85 -28.80
C ARG A 235 7.39 -5.19 -28.13
N LEU A 236 7.41 -5.54 -26.85
CA LEU A 236 6.19 -5.90 -26.10
C LEU A 236 5.24 -4.70 -25.94
N PHE A 237 5.78 -3.49 -25.77
CA PHE A 237 4.97 -2.26 -25.72
C PHE A 237 4.37 -1.90 -27.09
N ASP A 238 5.10 -2.07 -28.20
CA ASP A 238 4.57 -1.87 -29.56
C ASP A 238 3.46 -2.90 -29.89
N GLU A 239 3.68 -4.18 -29.55
CA GLU A 239 2.69 -5.26 -29.64
C GLU A 239 1.42 -4.95 -28.82
N ALA A 240 1.57 -4.35 -27.64
CA ALA A 240 0.49 -3.92 -26.75
C ALA A 240 -0.10 -2.53 -27.08
N GLN A 241 0.40 -1.83 -28.10
CA GLN A 241 0.04 -0.44 -28.45
C GLN A 241 0.31 0.59 -27.33
N ILE A 242 1.18 0.28 -26.38
CA ILE A 242 1.64 1.18 -25.31
C ILE A 242 2.60 2.22 -25.91
N HIS A 243 2.36 3.51 -25.64
CA HIS A 243 3.18 4.58 -26.20
C HIS A 243 4.56 4.61 -25.54
N ILE A 244 5.58 4.21 -26.29
CA ILE A 244 6.97 4.17 -25.82
C ILE A 244 7.52 5.59 -25.78
N GLU A 245 7.68 6.12 -24.57
CA GLU A 245 8.33 7.42 -24.35
C GLU A 245 9.85 7.25 -24.24
N PRO A 246 10.67 8.19 -24.78
CA PRO A 246 12.10 8.14 -24.58
C PRO A 246 12.45 8.31 -23.09
N PRO A 247 13.58 7.75 -22.61
CA PRO A 247 14.04 7.98 -21.24
C PRO A 247 14.24 9.48 -20.98
N THR A 248 13.52 10.02 -20.00
CA THR A 248 13.63 11.42 -19.59
C THR A 248 14.96 11.65 -18.89
N HIS A 249 15.79 12.56 -19.41
CA HIS A 249 17.06 12.99 -18.79
C HIS A 249 16.87 13.87 -17.53
N GLU A 250 15.87 13.56 -16.68
CA GLU A 250 15.69 14.20 -15.38
C GLU A 250 16.69 13.62 -14.38
N ALA A 251 17.68 14.43 -14.01
CA ALA A 251 18.75 14.02 -13.10
C ALA A 251 18.30 14.03 -11.64
N GLY A 252 18.84 13.10 -10.83
CA GLY A 252 18.82 13.17 -9.37
C GLY A 252 18.03 12.08 -8.64
N GLY A 253 17.16 11.34 -9.33
CA GLY A 253 16.33 10.26 -8.73
C GLY A 253 17.07 8.97 -8.36
N GLN A 254 18.35 9.03 -7.97
CA GLN A 254 19.10 7.85 -7.54
C GLN A 254 18.67 7.39 -6.14
N ARG A 255 17.83 6.34 -6.09
CA ARG A 255 18.04 5.34 -5.03
C ARG A 255 19.35 4.62 -5.37
N PRO A 256 20.36 4.57 -4.48
CA PRO A 256 21.53 3.75 -4.73
C PRO A 256 21.08 2.28 -4.86
N PRO A 257 21.82 1.44 -5.61
CA PRO A 257 21.59 0.00 -5.59
C PRO A 257 21.61 -0.54 -4.16
N SER A 258 20.95 -1.67 -3.93
CA SER A 258 21.20 -2.50 -2.75
C SER A 258 22.56 -3.19 -2.91
N ALA A 259 23.64 -2.40 -2.96
CA ALA A 259 24.96 -2.89 -3.28
C ALA A 259 25.31 -4.04 -2.34
N ILE A 260 25.80 -5.15 -2.90
CA ILE A 260 25.99 -6.41 -2.16
C ILE A 260 27.07 -6.28 -1.04
N LEU A 261 27.77 -5.13 -1.00
CA LEU A 261 28.73 -4.70 0.03
C LEU A 261 28.14 -3.72 1.08
N ASP A 262 27.02 -3.05 0.79
CA ASP A 262 26.52 -1.91 1.59
C ASP A 262 26.08 -2.30 3.02
N VAL A 263 25.71 -3.58 3.22
CA VAL A 263 25.41 -4.16 4.53
C VAL A 263 26.65 -4.20 5.44
N ALA A 264 27.86 -4.22 4.87
CA ALA A 264 29.12 -4.20 5.61
C ALA A 264 29.63 -2.77 5.89
N GLU A 265 29.44 -1.83 4.96
CA GLU A 265 30.10 -0.52 5.00
C GLU A 265 29.29 0.58 5.73
N ARG A 266 27.95 0.46 5.82
CA ARG A 266 27.04 1.43 6.51
C ARG A 266 27.21 1.58 8.03
N ARG A 267 28.37 1.22 8.60
CA ARG A 267 28.70 1.38 10.02
C ARG A 267 29.77 2.44 10.30
N ILE A 268 30.23 3.14 9.26
CA ILE A 268 31.29 4.16 9.29
C ILE A 268 30.83 5.38 8.46
N GLU A 269 31.38 6.57 8.75
CA GLU A 269 31.25 7.83 7.98
C GLU A 269 29.91 8.61 7.96
N ARG A 270 29.75 9.33 9.08
CA ARG A 270 29.08 10.64 9.30
C ARG A 270 29.05 11.68 8.15
N SER A 271 28.09 12.61 8.33
CA SER A 271 28.17 14.10 8.15
C SER A 271 27.82 14.77 6.81
N GLU A 272 26.93 15.79 6.92
CA GLU A 272 26.82 17.04 6.10
C GLU A 272 26.45 16.92 4.58
N ALA A 273 25.86 17.90 3.86
CA ALA A 273 25.06 19.15 4.09
C ALA A 273 24.71 19.77 2.69
N ASP A 274 23.72 20.64 2.41
CA ASP A 274 22.44 21.11 3.02
C ASP A 274 21.64 21.96 1.96
N GLY A 275 20.33 22.21 2.15
CA GLY A 275 19.47 23.15 1.37
C GLY A 275 18.57 22.48 0.29
N GLN A 276 17.24 22.73 0.13
CA GLN A 276 16.38 23.95 0.06
C GLN A 276 16.40 24.70 -1.31
N ALA A 277 15.28 25.22 -1.88
CA ALA A 277 13.84 25.12 -1.55
C ALA A 277 12.87 25.76 -2.60
N HIS A 278 11.58 25.34 -2.59
CA HIS A 278 10.35 26.08 -3.04
C HIS A 278 10.10 26.28 -4.58
N ARG A 279 8.90 26.65 -5.13
CA ARG A 279 7.61 27.17 -4.58
C ARG A 279 6.37 27.01 -5.54
N ARG A 280 5.22 26.54 -5.02
CA ARG A 280 3.76 26.94 -5.20
C ARG A 280 3.15 27.48 -6.53
N THR A 281 1.82 27.47 -6.83
CA THR A 281 0.55 26.73 -6.48
C THR A 281 -0.63 27.34 -7.33
N MET A 282 -1.78 26.66 -7.45
CA MET A 282 -3.15 27.10 -7.88
C MET A 282 -3.49 27.05 -9.40
N GLY A 283 -4.71 26.69 -9.82
CA GLY A 283 -5.83 26.12 -9.03
C GLY A 283 -7.19 25.98 -9.78
N LEU A 284 -8.05 25.08 -9.26
CA LEU A 284 -9.50 24.83 -9.46
C LEU A 284 -10.23 25.27 -10.76
N ALA A 285 -10.97 24.32 -11.35
CA ALA A 285 -12.45 24.33 -11.34
C ALA A 285 -13.04 22.93 -11.66
N THR A 286 -14.05 22.51 -10.88
CA THR A 286 -14.76 21.21 -11.01
C THR A 286 -16.10 21.39 -11.76
N ILE A 287 -16.69 20.31 -12.33
CA ILE A 287 -18.10 19.87 -12.18
C ILE A 287 -18.49 18.74 -13.18
N THR A 288 -19.49 17.95 -12.78
CA THR A 288 -20.14 16.75 -13.36
C THR A 288 -20.58 16.87 -14.86
N ASP A 289 -20.99 15.81 -15.59
CA ASP A 289 -21.91 14.74 -15.19
C ASP A 289 -22.06 13.51 -16.14
N ALA A 290 -22.75 12.48 -15.62
CA ALA A 290 -23.70 11.54 -16.27
C ALA A 290 -23.32 10.52 -17.38
N THR A 291 -23.63 9.24 -17.08
CA THR A 291 -24.19 8.17 -17.97
C THR A 291 -23.39 7.72 -19.20
N GLY A 292 -22.85 6.49 -19.32
CA GLY A 292 -23.43 5.18 -19.00
C GLY A 292 -23.93 4.45 -20.27
N VAL A 293 -23.37 3.27 -20.61
CA VAL A 293 -23.77 2.44 -21.77
C VAL A 293 -23.98 0.98 -21.36
N ARG A 294 -25.05 0.34 -21.87
CA ARG A 294 -25.28 -1.11 -21.74
C ARG A 294 -24.80 -1.87 -22.98
N VAL A 295 -24.21 -3.05 -22.80
CA VAL A 295 -23.87 -3.98 -23.89
C VAL A 295 -24.60 -5.33 -23.69
N GLY A 296 -25.08 -5.93 -24.79
CA GLY A 296 -25.86 -7.18 -24.76
C GLY A 296 -25.00 -8.45 -24.82
N LYS A 297 -25.47 -9.53 -24.19
CA LYS A 297 -24.81 -10.86 -24.20
C LYS A 297 -25.14 -11.67 -25.45
N PRO A 298 -24.14 -12.31 -26.07
CA PRO A 298 -24.18 -13.70 -26.49
C PRO A 298 -23.79 -14.63 -25.31
N PRO A 299 -24.12 -15.94 -25.35
CA PRO A 299 -23.68 -16.91 -24.35
C PRO A 299 -22.35 -17.59 -24.77
N GLY A 300 -21.47 -17.91 -23.81
CA GLY A 300 -20.47 -18.97 -24.04
C GLY A 300 -19.06 -18.82 -23.44
N THR A 301 -18.63 -17.65 -22.98
CA THR A 301 -17.29 -17.49 -22.35
C THR A 301 -17.37 -16.69 -21.04
N SER A 302 -16.87 -17.26 -19.95
CA SER A 302 -16.75 -16.64 -18.63
C SER A 302 -15.58 -15.65 -18.50
N HIS A 303 -14.68 -15.64 -19.50
CA HIS A 303 -13.42 -14.88 -19.49
C HIS A 303 -13.33 -13.90 -20.67
N SER A 304 -14.47 -13.39 -21.16
CA SER A 304 -14.46 -12.27 -22.09
C SER A 304 -13.74 -11.08 -21.45
N PRO A 305 -12.75 -10.44 -22.11
CA PRO A 305 -12.00 -9.34 -21.51
C PRO A 305 -12.87 -8.18 -21.03
N ALA A 306 -13.97 -7.88 -21.74
CA ALA A 306 -14.96 -6.89 -21.29
C ALA A 306 -15.66 -7.27 -19.97
N LEU A 307 -15.80 -8.56 -19.66
CA LEU A 307 -16.32 -9.03 -18.37
C LEU A 307 -15.27 -8.86 -17.26
N VAL A 308 -13.99 -9.13 -17.55
CA VAL A 308 -12.87 -8.88 -16.63
C VAL A 308 -12.74 -7.39 -16.33
N LEU A 309 -12.85 -6.51 -17.33
CA LEU A 309 -12.83 -5.06 -17.15
C LEU A 309 -14.02 -4.54 -16.33
N ASN A 310 -15.23 -5.08 -16.52
CA ASN A 310 -16.37 -4.76 -15.65
C ASN A 310 -16.12 -5.23 -14.20
N GLN A 311 -15.58 -6.43 -13.99
CA GLN A 311 -15.18 -6.92 -12.66
C GLN A 311 -14.10 -6.05 -12.02
N LEU A 312 -13.13 -5.55 -12.80
CA LEU A 312 -12.08 -4.66 -12.31
C LEU A 312 -12.58 -3.25 -11.98
N SER A 313 -13.51 -2.71 -12.78
CA SER A 313 -14.17 -1.44 -12.48
C SER A 313 -14.99 -1.53 -11.19
N GLN A 314 -15.56 -2.70 -10.91
CA GLN A 314 -16.24 -3.02 -9.65
C GLN A 314 -15.24 -3.18 -8.49
N LEU A 315 -14.20 -4.01 -8.63
CA LEU A 315 -13.18 -4.23 -7.59
C LEU A 315 -12.45 -2.93 -7.20
N SER A 316 -12.10 -2.09 -8.16
CA SER A 316 -11.47 -0.78 -7.89
C SER A 316 -12.42 0.18 -7.17
N ALA A 317 -13.72 0.15 -7.48
CA ALA A 317 -14.73 0.91 -6.77
C ALA A 317 -14.97 0.37 -5.34
N THR A 318 -14.97 -0.96 -5.16
CA THR A 318 -15.07 -1.63 -3.86
C THR A 318 -13.87 -1.30 -2.97
N PHE A 319 -12.64 -1.39 -3.49
CA PHE A 319 -11.42 -1.03 -2.73
C PHE A 319 -11.46 0.43 -2.25
N GLU A 320 -11.80 1.37 -3.13
CA GLU A 320 -11.93 2.79 -2.75
C GLU A 320 -13.13 3.06 -1.83
N PHE A 321 -14.17 2.23 -1.85
CA PHE A 321 -15.30 2.28 -0.93
C PHE A 321 -14.94 1.75 0.46
N ASN A 322 -14.29 0.58 0.54
CA ASN A 322 -13.80 -0.05 1.77
C ASN A 322 -12.84 0.91 2.51
N ARG A 323 -11.84 1.44 1.79
CA ARG A 323 -10.92 2.47 2.27
C ARG A 323 -11.64 3.69 2.87
N LYS A 324 -12.67 4.20 2.17
CA LYS A 324 -13.45 5.37 2.63
C LYS A 324 -14.34 5.07 3.83
N ALA A 325 -14.89 3.86 3.93
CA ALA A 325 -15.68 3.44 5.09
C ALA A 325 -14.81 3.26 6.34
N ALA A 326 -13.64 2.63 6.21
CA ALA A 326 -12.65 2.49 7.28
C ALA A 326 -12.16 3.86 7.77
N LEU A 327 -11.79 4.76 6.84
CA LEU A 327 -11.41 6.13 7.15
C LEU A 327 -12.53 6.92 7.85
N ALA A 328 -13.78 6.82 7.37
CA ALA A 328 -14.92 7.47 7.98
C ALA A 328 -15.20 6.96 9.41
N PHE A 329 -14.91 5.69 9.71
CA PHE A 329 -14.98 5.18 11.07
C PHE A 329 -13.84 5.71 11.94
N GLY A 330 -12.61 5.77 11.42
CA GLY A 330 -11.50 6.39 12.13
C GLY A 330 -11.81 7.84 12.53
N GLN A 331 -12.44 8.61 11.63
CA GLN A 331 -12.86 9.99 11.88
C GLN A 331 -14.00 10.09 12.92
N ASP A 332 -14.98 9.19 12.90
CA ASP A 332 -16.01 9.09 13.94
C ASP A 332 -15.40 8.73 15.31
N CYS A 333 -14.48 7.76 15.34
CA CYS A 333 -13.76 7.33 16.54
C CYS A 333 -12.91 8.46 17.14
N ALA A 334 -12.07 9.13 16.34
CA ALA A 334 -11.26 10.26 16.81
C ALA A 334 -12.15 11.40 17.37
N SER A 335 -13.23 11.75 16.67
CA SER A 335 -14.19 12.77 17.12
C SER A 335 -14.89 12.38 18.43
N LEU A 336 -15.33 11.13 18.53
CA LEU A 336 -16.03 10.59 19.70
C LEU A 336 -15.11 10.54 20.93
N VAL A 337 -13.91 9.97 20.80
CA VAL A 337 -12.96 9.82 21.90
C VAL A 337 -12.47 11.19 22.40
N SER A 338 -12.15 12.10 21.48
CA SER A 338 -11.78 13.48 21.83
C SER A 338 -12.94 14.20 22.53
N GLY A 339 -14.18 13.98 22.09
CA GLY A 339 -15.39 14.52 22.70
C GLY A 339 -15.82 13.88 24.04
N LEU A 340 -15.37 12.65 24.32
CA LEU A 340 -15.54 11.97 25.62
C LEU A 340 -14.49 12.47 26.62
N ILE A 341 -13.22 12.42 26.26
CA ILE A 341 -12.10 12.80 27.14
C ILE A 341 -12.06 14.31 27.41
N SER A 342 -12.47 15.16 26.46
CA SER A 342 -12.65 16.59 26.72
C SER A 342 -13.74 16.90 27.76
N LYS A 343 -14.57 15.91 28.13
CA LYS A 343 -15.60 16.01 29.18
C LYS A 343 -15.23 15.22 30.45
N SER A 344 -13.99 14.77 30.62
CA SER A 344 -13.56 14.09 31.85
C SER A 344 -13.87 14.97 33.07
N TYR A 345 -14.20 14.34 34.21
CA TYR A 345 -14.59 15.05 35.43
C TYR A 345 -13.52 16.08 35.83
N THR A 346 -12.26 15.64 35.83
CA THR A 346 -11.08 16.46 36.18
C THR A 346 -10.85 17.63 35.22
N ARG A 347 -11.04 17.43 33.91
CA ARG A 347 -10.86 18.50 32.93
C ARG A 347 -12.01 19.51 32.98
N SER A 348 -13.24 19.03 33.14
CA SER A 348 -14.43 19.86 33.33
C SER A 348 -14.32 20.71 34.60
N GLU A 349 -13.84 20.14 35.72
CA GLU A 349 -13.52 20.92 36.92
C GLU A 349 -12.41 21.94 36.67
N ALA A 350 -11.31 21.57 36.02
CA ALA A 350 -10.17 22.48 35.77
C ALA A 350 -10.51 23.66 34.85
N GLU A 351 -11.30 23.44 33.79
CA GLU A 351 -11.72 24.50 32.85
C GLU A 351 -12.79 25.43 33.46
N ASN A 352 -13.54 24.99 34.48
CA ASN A 352 -14.55 25.79 35.18
C ASN A 352 -14.13 26.23 36.60
N ALA A 353 -12.89 25.95 37.02
CA ALA A 353 -12.41 26.28 38.35
C ALA A 353 -12.26 27.79 38.57
N PRO A 354 -12.63 28.33 39.75
CA PRO A 354 -12.14 29.63 40.19
C PRO A 354 -10.61 29.66 40.18
N LEU A 355 -10.01 30.82 39.86
CA LEU A 355 -8.55 31.04 39.84
C LEU A 355 -7.84 30.55 41.12
N GLU A 356 -8.53 30.62 42.26
CA GLU A 356 -8.06 30.19 43.59
C GLU A 356 -7.87 28.67 43.72
N LYS A 357 -8.54 27.86 42.89
CA LYS A 357 -8.45 26.39 42.86
C LYS A 357 -7.60 25.83 41.72
N LEU A 358 -7.13 26.68 40.82
CA LEU A 358 -6.46 26.25 39.58
C LEU A 358 -5.19 25.42 39.84
N GLU A 359 -4.46 25.67 40.93
CA GLU A 359 -3.31 24.85 41.32
C GLU A 359 -3.72 23.48 41.91
N GLU A 360 -4.82 23.41 42.69
CA GLU A 360 -5.37 22.12 43.17
C GLU A 360 -5.74 21.21 41.98
N SER A 361 -6.40 21.77 40.95
CA SER A 361 -6.71 21.06 39.71
C SER A 361 -5.47 20.63 38.93
N LYS A 362 -4.40 21.44 38.90
CA LYS A 362 -3.12 21.08 38.25
C LYS A 362 -2.38 19.97 39.00
N GLU A 363 -2.39 19.96 40.33
CA GLU A 363 -1.79 18.89 41.12
C GLU A 363 -2.57 17.57 40.96
N LEU A 364 -3.90 17.63 40.89
CA LEU A 364 -4.74 16.47 40.56
C LEU A 364 -4.43 15.92 39.15
N ILE A 365 -4.36 16.79 38.13
CA ILE A 365 -3.97 16.42 36.76
C ILE A 365 -2.56 15.80 36.72
N ARG A 366 -1.61 16.31 37.52
CA ARG A 366 -0.25 15.74 37.61
C ARG A 366 -0.27 14.35 38.26
N ALA A 367 -0.97 14.18 39.38
CA ALA A 367 -1.07 12.90 40.07
C ALA A 367 -1.70 11.81 39.18
N ILE A 368 -2.71 12.16 38.38
CA ILE A 368 -3.33 11.27 37.39
C ILE A 368 -2.33 10.87 36.29
N ARG A 369 -1.53 11.81 35.78
CA ARG A 369 -0.46 11.51 34.80
C ARG A 369 0.64 10.64 35.40
N ASP A 370 1.07 10.93 36.62
CA ASP A 370 2.10 10.14 37.31
C ASP A 370 1.62 8.70 37.59
N GLU A 371 0.31 8.50 37.82
CA GLU A 371 -0.31 7.16 37.92
C GLU A 371 -0.35 6.44 36.55
N PHE A 372 -0.79 7.13 35.49
CA PHE A 372 -0.95 6.52 34.16
C PHE A 372 0.38 6.27 33.42
N ASN A 373 1.38 7.15 33.55
CA ASN A 373 2.69 7.03 32.88
C ASN A 373 3.53 5.82 33.35
N HIS A 374 3.11 5.14 34.41
CA HIS A 374 3.76 3.92 34.92
C HIS A 374 2.89 2.66 34.76
N PHE A 375 1.74 2.77 34.07
CA PHE A 375 0.78 1.68 33.94
C PHE A 375 0.93 0.94 32.61
N VAL A 376 1.48 -0.27 32.69
CA VAL A 376 1.43 -1.24 31.59
C VAL A 376 0.34 -2.27 31.92
N PRO A 377 -0.76 -2.34 31.14
CA PRO A 377 -1.78 -3.37 31.36
C PRO A 377 -1.21 -4.75 31.03
N SER A 378 -1.61 -5.76 31.81
CA SER A 378 -1.20 -7.17 31.60
C SER A 378 -2.38 -8.14 31.56
N THR A 379 -3.62 -7.63 31.64
CA THR A 379 -4.88 -8.38 31.55
C THR A 379 -5.99 -7.49 30.97
N THR A 380 -7.07 -8.09 30.47
CA THR A 380 -8.31 -7.35 30.11
C THR A 380 -8.89 -6.57 31.29
N GLU A 381 -8.84 -7.10 32.52
CA GLU A 381 -9.35 -6.38 33.70
C GLU A 381 -8.52 -5.11 33.96
N ASP A 382 -7.19 -5.20 33.85
CA ASP A 382 -6.28 -4.06 34.00
C ASP A 382 -6.52 -2.99 32.93
N PHE A 383 -6.57 -3.40 31.66
CA PHE A 383 -6.80 -2.48 30.54
C PHE A 383 -8.16 -1.76 30.66
N LEU A 384 -9.24 -2.49 30.93
CA LEU A 384 -10.57 -1.90 31.02
C LEU A 384 -10.78 -1.09 32.31
N ARG A 385 -10.06 -1.41 33.39
CA ARG A 385 -9.97 -0.58 34.60
C ARG A 385 -9.25 0.74 34.34
N TYR A 386 -8.20 0.74 33.51
CA TYR A 386 -7.53 1.96 33.06
C TYR A 386 -8.48 2.81 32.20
N VAL A 387 -9.08 2.22 31.15
CA VAL A 387 -10.06 2.90 30.28
C VAL A 387 -11.22 3.52 31.06
N SER A 388 -11.75 2.82 32.08
CA SER A 388 -12.78 3.34 32.98
C SER A 388 -12.30 4.56 33.79
N LYS A 389 -11.05 4.55 34.28
CA LYS A 389 -10.43 5.73 34.92
C LYS A 389 -10.21 6.88 33.94
N CYS A 390 -9.85 6.63 32.68
CA CYS A 390 -9.72 7.69 31.68
C CYS A 390 -11.09 8.36 31.42
N LEU A 391 -12.14 7.57 31.21
CA LEU A 391 -13.48 8.09 30.95
C LEU A 391 -14.05 8.88 32.14
N ALA A 392 -13.74 8.47 33.38
CA ALA A 392 -14.10 9.22 34.58
C ALA A 392 -13.23 10.48 34.79
N SER A 393 -11.90 10.33 34.77
CA SER A 393 -10.93 11.30 35.27
C SER A 393 -9.62 11.31 34.46
N SER A 394 -9.72 11.41 33.13
CA SER A 394 -8.60 11.60 32.20
C SER A 394 -7.87 12.94 32.41
N ALA A 395 -6.55 12.92 32.24
CA ALA A 395 -5.66 14.09 32.19
C ALA A 395 -5.30 14.52 30.74
N GLY A 396 -5.87 13.85 29.73
CA GLY A 396 -5.85 14.26 28.32
C GLY A 396 -4.52 14.02 27.61
N ASN A 397 -3.78 12.98 27.97
CA ASN A 397 -2.57 12.58 27.23
C ASN A 397 -2.90 11.66 26.03
N CYS A 398 -1.89 11.39 25.21
CA CYS A 398 -1.96 10.53 24.03
C CYS A 398 -2.38 9.09 24.34
N GLN A 399 -1.78 8.45 25.36
CA GLN A 399 -1.98 7.02 25.65
C GLN A 399 -3.35 6.73 26.28
N GLU A 400 -3.88 7.63 27.10
CA GLU A 400 -5.27 7.62 27.56
C GLU A 400 -6.25 7.65 26.36
N MET A 401 -5.98 8.52 25.37
CA MET A 401 -6.80 8.61 24.16
C MET A 401 -6.65 7.39 23.25
N ALA A 402 -5.45 6.84 23.10
CA ALA A 402 -5.19 5.64 22.31
C ALA A 402 -5.89 4.39 22.89
N MET A 403 -5.84 4.18 24.21
CA MET A 403 -6.51 3.05 24.86
C MET A 403 -8.05 3.17 24.80
N VAL A 404 -8.59 4.37 25.00
CA VAL A 404 -10.04 4.60 24.82
C VAL A 404 -10.45 4.43 23.35
N ALA A 405 -9.63 4.87 22.39
CA ALA A 405 -9.87 4.64 20.96
C ALA A 405 -9.85 3.16 20.59
N ALA A 406 -8.85 2.38 21.01
CA ALA A 406 -8.81 0.93 20.77
C ALA A 406 -10.06 0.21 21.34
N THR A 407 -10.54 0.65 22.51
CA THR A 407 -11.78 0.14 23.11
C THR A 407 -13.02 0.47 22.25
N VAL A 408 -13.12 1.71 21.73
CA VAL A 408 -14.21 2.13 20.83
C VAL A 408 -14.14 1.40 19.49
N VAL A 409 -12.95 1.15 18.94
CA VAL A 409 -12.73 0.36 17.73
C VAL A 409 -13.25 -1.07 17.92
N GLN A 410 -12.72 -1.80 18.92
CA GLN A 410 -13.09 -3.20 19.19
C GLN A 410 -14.59 -3.41 19.44
N THR A 411 -15.27 -2.42 20.01
CA THR A 411 -16.69 -2.53 20.36
C THR A 411 -17.66 -2.01 19.29
N ARG A 412 -17.25 -1.09 18.40
CA ARG A 412 -18.17 -0.39 17.48
C ARG A 412 -17.85 -0.52 15.98
N ALA A 413 -16.62 -0.85 15.59
CA ALA A 413 -16.24 -0.84 14.17
C ALA A 413 -17.12 -1.77 13.32
N ARG A 414 -17.40 -3.00 13.81
CA ARG A 414 -18.23 -3.96 13.08
C ARG A 414 -19.62 -3.40 12.76
N GLU A 415 -20.29 -2.80 13.74
CA GLU A 415 -21.64 -2.24 13.57
C GLU A 415 -21.63 -1.03 12.61
N PHE A 416 -20.64 -0.14 12.74
CA PHE A 416 -20.54 1.08 11.92
C PHE A 416 -20.21 0.80 10.45
N LEU A 417 -19.34 -0.19 10.19
CA LEU A 417 -18.92 -0.60 8.85
C LEU A 417 -20.03 -1.42 8.17
N MET A 418 -20.67 -2.35 8.88
CA MET A 418 -21.87 -3.06 8.36
C MET A 418 -23.01 -2.08 8.04
N ALA A 419 -23.26 -1.08 8.90
CA ALA A 419 -24.28 -0.05 8.65
C ALA A 419 -23.97 0.85 7.42
N ARG A 420 -22.74 0.81 6.89
CA ARG A 420 -22.34 1.48 5.64
C ARG A 420 -22.30 0.55 4.42
N GLY A 421 -22.51 -0.75 4.60
CA GLY A 421 -22.52 -1.74 3.53
C GLY A 421 -21.18 -2.45 3.30
N LEU A 422 -20.28 -2.48 4.29
CA LEU A 422 -19.20 -3.47 4.27
C LEU A 422 -19.75 -4.82 4.75
N GLU A 423 -19.47 -5.85 3.97
CA GLU A 423 -19.76 -7.25 4.27
C GLU A 423 -18.44 -8.04 4.24
N HIS A 424 -18.40 -9.25 4.80
CA HIS A 424 -17.25 -10.16 4.71
C HIS A 424 -15.88 -9.59 5.14
N PHE A 425 -15.86 -8.70 6.14
CA PHE A 425 -14.64 -8.15 6.72
C PHE A 425 -14.37 -8.66 8.15
N ASP A 426 -13.09 -8.67 8.49
CA ASP A 426 -12.60 -8.69 9.87
C ASP A 426 -11.78 -7.43 10.15
N PHE A 427 -11.50 -7.16 11.41
CA PHE A 427 -10.77 -5.96 11.82
C PHE A 427 -10.11 -6.18 13.19
N GLN A 428 -9.06 -5.42 13.46
CA GLN A 428 -8.35 -5.40 14.73
C GLN A 428 -8.01 -3.95 15.12
N ALA A 429 -8.06 -3.66 16.42
CA ALA A 429 -7.46 -2.47 16.99
C ALA A 429 -6.06 -2.79 17.52
N GLU A 430 -5.11 -1.91 17.26
CA GLU A 430 -3.74 -1.97 17.77
C GLU A 430 -3.39 -0.63 18.42
N ILE A 431 -2.41 -0.63 19.34
CA ILE A 431 -1.83 0.60 19.88
C ILE A 431 -0.40 0.70 19.42
N TYR A 432 -0.08 1.84 18.81
CA TYR A 432 1.21 2.12 18.20
C TYR A 432 1.92 3.21 19.01
N ASP A 433 3.04 2.85 19.64
CA ASP A 433 3.86 3.74 20.44
C ASP A 433 5.10 4.20 19.63
N SER A 434 5.40 5.48 19.67
CA SER A 434 6.68 6.02 19.21
C SER A 434 7.75 5.87 20.30
N ARG A 435 9.00 5.55 19.94
CA ARG A 435 10.17 5.60 20.85
C ARG A 435 11.41 6.04 20.05
N PRO A 436 12.19 7.04 20.49
CA PRO A 436 12.19 7.71 21.81
C PRO A 436 11.15 8.83 21.96
N GLY A 437 10.15 8.92 21.08
CA GLY A 437 8.95 9.69 21.35
C GLY A 437 8.20 9.19 22.60
N ASP A 438 7.20 9.96 23.01
CA ASP A 438 6.25 9.66 24.09
C ASP A 438 4.83 9.96 23.57
N HIS A 439 4.60 9.59 22.30
CA HIS A 439 3.29 9.68 21.64
C HIS A 439 2.79 8.29 21.25
N ALA A 440 1.53 8.04 21.59
CA ALA A 440 0.80 6.80 21.41
C ALA A 440 -0.47 7.05 20.59
N ILE A 441 -0.78 6.16 19.64
CA ILE A 441 -1.97 6.25 18.78
C ILE A 441 -2.71 4.92 18.75
N CYS A 442 -3.98 4.92 18.34
CA CYS A 442 -4.65 3.69 17.92
C CYS A 442 -4.50 3.53 16.40
N VAL A 443 -4.21 2.31 15.95
CA VAL A 443 -4.34 1.93 14.54
C VAL A 443 -5.49 0.94 14.42
N LEU A 444 -6.39 1.20 13.48
CA LEU A 444 -7.42 0.24 13.05
C LEU A 444 -6.94 -0.42 11.77
N ASN A 445 -6.78 -1.74 11.82
CA ASN A 445 -6.53 -2.59 10.68
C ASN A 445 -7.86 -3.25 10.27
N VAL A 446 -8.40 -2.91 9.10
CA VAL A 446 -9.59 -3.58 8.53
C VAL A 446 -9.15 -4.49 7.39
N ASP A 447 -9.40 -5.80 7.49
CA ASP A 447 -9.17 -6.75 6.39
C ASP A 447 -10.49 -6.99 5.64
N VAL A 448 -10.54 -6.61 4.36
CA VAL A 448 -11.67 -6.87 3.46
C VAL A 448 -11.14 -7.49 2.17
N ASP A 449 -11.62 -8.68 1.82
CA ASP A 449 -11.21 -9.39 0.59
C ASP A 449 -9.66 -9.49 0.44
N ASP A 450 -8.89 -9.84 1.47
CA ASP A 450 -7.41 -9.83 1.54
C ASP A 450 -6.74 -8.42 1.40
N TYR A 451 -7.48 -7.33 1.62
CA TYR A 451 -6.92 -5.97 1.69
C TYR A 451 -6.96 -5.45 3.12
N ILE A 452 -5.78 -5.27 3.72
CA ILE A 452 -5.63 -4.57 5.00
C ILE A 452 -5.63 -3.05 4.73
N HIS A 453 -6.58 -2.35 5.34
CA HIS A 453 -6.64 -0.89 5.39
C HIS A 453 -6.20 -0.41 6.78
N GLU A 454 -4.96 0.10 6.88
CA GLU A 454 -4.40 0.66 8.12
C GLU A 454 -4.83 2.12 8.31
N ILE A 455 -5.72 2.39 9.26
CA ILE A 455 -6.20 3.73 9.62
C ILE A 455 -5.58 4.16 10.94
N ALA A 456 -4.72 5.17 10.91
CA ALA A 456 -4.25 5.83 12.12
C ALA A 456 -5.38 6.71 12.70
N ILE A 457 -5.65 6.53 14.00
CA ILE A 457 -6.68 7.23 14.77
C ILE A 457 -5.98 7.92 15.93
N ASP A 458 -5.86 9.25 15.85
CA ASP A 458 -5.32 10.08 16.93
C ASP A 458 -6.37 11.10 17.40
N PRO A 459 -7.09 10.81 18.51
CA PRO A 459 -8.04 11.75 19.12
C PRO A 459 -7.39 12.98 19.79
N TRP A 460 -6.07 12.94 20.02
CA TRP A 460 -5.28 13.99 20.69
C TRP A 460 -4.84 15.06 19.68
N MET A 461 -4.34 14.65 18.52
CA MET A 461 -4.20 15.53 17.35
C MET A 461 -5.56 15.86 16.70
N GLY A 462 -6.61 15.08 17.00
CA GLY A 462 -7.97 15.27 16.48
C GLY A 462 -8.13 14.83 15.02
N VAL A 463 -7.37 13.82 14.58
CA VAL A 463 -7.29 13.37 13.19
C VAL A 463 -7.49 11.86 13.05
N ALA A 464 -7.95 11.46 11.87
CA ALA A 464 -7.78 10.10 11.38
C ALA A 464 -7.52 10.12 9.87
N MET A 465 -6.55 9.32 9.44
CA MET A 465 -6.08 9.20 8.05
C MET A 465 -5.43 7.82 7.85
N LEU A 466 -4.94 7.51 6.65
CA LEU A 466 -4.14 6.29 6.48
C LEU A 466 -2.87 6.38 7.32
N TYR A 467 -2.39 5.25 7.86
CA TYR A 467 -1.15 5.21 8.63
C TYR A 467 0.04 5.82 7.85
N GLU A 468 0.11 5.53 6.55
CA GLU A 468 1.11 6.08 5.62
C GLU A 468 1.10 7.61 5.44
N ASP A 469 -0.07 8.26 5.58
CA ASP A 469 -0.20 9.72 5.53
C ASP A 469 0.06 10.33 6.92
N TYR A 470 -0.20 9.56 7.97
CA TYR A 470 -0.11 9.98 9.35
C TYR A 470 1.33 10.19 9.83
N GLU A 471 2.26 9.30 9.47
CA GLU A 471 3.70 9.52 9.76
C GLU A 471 4.19 10.84 9.14
N LYS A 472 3.78 11.13 7.90
CA LYS A 472 4.09 12.39 7.20
C LYS A 472 3.40 13.59 7.86
N TYR A 473 2.16 13.44 8.31
CA TYR A 473 1.40 14.48 9.01
C TYR A 473 2.06 14.91 10.31
N ILE A 474 2.55 13.97 11.14
CA ILE A 474 3.25 14.31 12.39
C ILE A 474 4.59 15.01 12.13
N ILE A 475 5.38 14.52 11.17
CA ILE A 475 6.66 15.16 10.81
C ILE A 475 6.44 16.59 10.30
N ALA A 476 5.33 16.86 9.62
CA ALA A 476 4.96 18.20 9.16
C ALA A 476 4.32 19.10 10.26
N ASN A 477 3.79 18.52 11.35
CA ASN A 477 3.05 19.23 12.40
C ASN A 477 3.52 18.80 13.82
N PRO A 478 4.82 18.93 14.17
CA PRO A 478 5.33 18.49 15.47
C PRO A 478 4.72 19.29 16.63
N MET A 479 4.01 18.61 17.53
CA MET A 479 3.40 19.21 18.73
C MET A 479 4.28 18.95 19.97
N PRO A 480 4.71 20.00 20.70
CA PRO A 480 5.45 19.83 21.94
C PRO A 480 4.68 19.01 22.99
N PRO A 481 5.35 18.14 23.76
CA PRO A 481 6.80 17.99 23.84
C PRO A 481 7.42 17.00 22.82
N TYR A 482 6.65 16.48 21.87
CA TYR A 482 7.06 15.34 21.03
C TYR A 482 7.63 15.79 19.67
N THR A 483 8.87 16.28 19.67
CA THR A 483 9.57 16.77 18.46
C THR A 483 10.33 15.70 17.69
N ASP A 484 10.65 14.57 18.34
CA ASP A 484 11.65 13.59 17.87
C ASP A 484 11.00 12.26 17.44
N ILE A 485 9.70 12.28 17.11
CA ILE A 485 8.97 11.12 16.58
C ILE A 485 9.54 10.79 15.19
N THR A 486 10.06 9.57 15.04
CA THR A 486 10.66 9.09 13.79
C THR A 486 9.97 7.86 13.21
N LYS A 487 9.49 6.94 14.06
CA LYS A 487 8.62 5.80 13.72
C LYS A 487 7.75 5.43 14.92
N PHE A 488 6.57 4.87 14.66
CA PHE A 488 5.79 4.13 15.66
C PHE A 488 6.03 2.61 15.52
N LYS A 489 5.62 1.84 16.53
CA LYS A 489 5.56 0.37 16.50
C LYS A 489 4.35 -0.12 17.30
N PRO A 490 3.72 -1.25 16.93
CA PRO A 490 2.73 -1.89 17.78
C PRO A 490 3.32 -2.24 19.16
N ASP A 491 2.50 -2.11 20.21
CA ASP A 491 2.77 -2.74 21.50
C ASP A 491 2.14 -4.14 21.52
N ASP A 492 2.96 -5.15 21.26
CA ASP A 492 2.58 -6.58 21.26
C ASP A 492 1.82 -6.99 22.54
N SER A 493 2.17 -6.39 23.70
CA SER A 493 1.55 -6.74 25.00
C SER A 493 0.14 -6.19 25.15
N VAL A 494 -0.18 -5.09 24.46
CA VAL A 494 -1.55 -4.57 24.35
C VAL A 494 -2.34 -5.34 23.29
N LEU A 495 -1.71 -5.73 22.18
CA LEU A 495 -2.33 -6.49 21.10
C LEU A 495 -2.87 -7.85 21.59
N ASP A 496 -2.11 -8.57 22.41
CA ASP A 496 -2.57 -9.82 23.06
C ASP A 496 -3.86 -9.60 23.87
N ILE A 497 -3.93 -8.51 24.67
CA ILE A 497 -5.09 -8.18 25.52
C ILE A 497 -6.31 -7.79 24.67
N LEU A 498 -6.13 -6.95 23.65
CA LEU A 498 -7.20 -6.54 22.73
C LEU A 498 -7.78 -7.72 21.93
N SER A 499 -7.03 -8.84 21.87
CA SER A 499 -7.41 -10.08 21.19
C SER A 499 -8.06 -11.13 22.11
N GLU A 500 -8.21 -10.87 23.42
CA GLU A 500 -8.87 -11.81 24.33
C GLU A 500 -10.37 -11.99 23.96
N PRO A 501 -10.91 -13.22 23.88
CA PRO A 501 -12.30 -13.47 23.47
C PRO A 501 -13.39 -12.79 24.31
N ASN A 502 -13.07 -12.45 25.56
CA ASN A 502 -13.94 -11.72 26.50
C ASN A 502 -13.81 -10.19 26.42
N PHE A 503 -12.78 -9.65 25.74
CA PHE A 503 -12.47 -8.22 25.76
C PHE A 503 -13.66 -7.37 25.32
N ILE A 504 -14.27 -7.69 24.18
CA ILE A 504 -15.35 -6.90 23.56
C ILE A 504 -16.57 -6.77 24.48
N ASP A 505 -16.96 -7.85 25.17
CA ASP A 505 -18.16 -7.87 26.02
C ASP A 505 -17.94 -7.23 27.40
N GLU A 506 -16.72 -7.24 27.94
CA GLU A 506 -16.38 -6.42 29.11
C GLU A 506 -16.23 -4.93 28.71
N ALA A 507 -15.60 -4.64 27.57
CA ALA A 507 -15.42 -3.29 27.04
C ALA A 507 -16.76 -2.58 26.79
N ARG A 508 -17.75 -3.30 26.24
CA ARG A 508 -19.13 -2.83 26.09
C ARG A 508 -19.77 -2.39 27.41
N LYS A 509 -19.46 -3.04 28.54
CA LYS A 509 -19.99 -2.65 29.86
C LYS A 509 -19.40 -1.33 30.31
N VAL A 510 -18.08 -1.15 30.15
CA VAL A 510 -17.38 0.10 30.50
C VAL A 510 -17.88 1.27 29.66
N LEU A 511 -18.02 1.09 28.34
CA LEU A 511 -18.43 2.18 27.44
C LEU A 511 -19.91 2.58 27.57
N LYS A 512 -20.79 1.68 28.00
CA LYS A 512 -22.24 1.88 28.05
C LYS A 512 -22.68 3.12 28.84
N ASP A 513 -21.98 3.44 29.93
CA ASP A 513 -22.34 4.56 30.81
C ASP A 513 -21.85 5.92 30.28
N TYR A 514 -20.99 5.93 29.25
CA TYR A 514 -20.42 7.13 28.63
C TYR A 514 -20.89 7.35 27.18
N ILE A 515 -21.22 6.28 26.46
CA ILE A 515 -21.70 6.29 25.06
C ILE A 515 -23.15 5.83 25.04
N SER A 516 -24.08 6.75 24.80
CA SER A 516 -25.49 6.42 24.57
C SER A 516 -25.63 5.55 23.33
N LEU A 517 -26.10 4.32 23.51
CA LEU A 517 -26.34 3.33 22.45
C LEU A 517 -27.63 3.65 21.66
N GLU A 518 -27.67 4.80 21.00
CA GLU A 518 -28.59 5.05 19.89
C GLU A 518 -27.80 5.25 18.58
N PRO A 519 -28.15 4.56 17.48
CA PRO A 519 -27.54 4.82 16.18
C PRO A 519 -28.04 6.16 15.66
N SER A 520 -27.12 7.10 15.41
CA SER A 520 -27.40 8.46 14.93
C SER A 520 -27.81 8.49 13.45
N THR A 521 -29.00 7.94 13.14
CA THR A 521 -29.66 8.01 11.83
C THR A 521 -30.20 9.41 11.50
N GLN A 522 -29.31 10.42 11.52
CA GLN A 522 -29.63 11.80 11.14
C GLN A 522 -28.40 12.67 10.81
N SER A 523 -27.72 12.36 9.69
CA SER A 523 -26.78 13.30 9.04
C SER A 523 -26.72 13.16 7.49
N VAL A 524 -27.83 12.72 6.88
CA VAL A 524 -28.06 12.84 5.43
C VAL A 524 -29.20 13.85 5.23
N LEU A 525 -29.13 14.65 4.15
CA LEU A 525 -30.00 15.79 3.85
C LEU A 525 -29.80 17.03 4.75
N ASN A 526 -28.70 17.75 4.52
CA ASN A 526 -28.76 19.19 4.17
C ASN A 526 -27.37 19.76 3.84
N ASN A 527 -27.08 19.89 2.54
CA ASN A 527 -26.73 21.16 1.91
C ASN A 527 -26.97 21.04 0.40
N SER A 528 -27.39 22.15 -0.22
CA SER A 528 -27.71 22.27 -1.66
C SER A 528 -26.78 23.26 -2.34
#